data_AF-A0A7S1AQA9-F1
#
_entry.id   AF-A0A7S1AQA9-F1
#
_cell.length_a   1.000
_cell.length_b   1.000
_cell.length_c   1.000
_cell.angle_alpha   90.00
_cell.angle_beta   90.00
_cell.angle_gamma   90.00
#
_symmetry.space_group_name_H-M   'P 1'
#
loop_
_entity.id
_entity.type
_entity.pdbx_description
1 polymer ?
#
loop_
_entity_poly.entity_id
_entity_poly.type
_entity_poly.pdbx_seq_one_letter_code
_entity_poly.pdbx_strand_id
1 'polypeptide(L)'
;MDHTSPGHSASLGLDGITSGMSNTIPAIQGFSNALGELSVVVQGKMLGFDAPVQEIFDSADVVSLKESVWDVALFVFYTPLGKGTNFAVMAPLLLTIFLQVSLTCVVVLFIKSADEEPPDLIDQFTRWRASASPDMISAVCYEDWSFATSFRQQQAFDTYSTYTENVFGQQYGLHSAGPTTCFLVCITWTLTVLKVLGGVMDKALGVYHLTHMKSTDMELQAFETERSSGVRILTIPPKRAAWFFCIALGEVAIGFLLLIAGIQWLVATEGISDLLLNSVALGYIMDLDELIYCVLTPTKCCTMLQVMEPLPMHWPIIVPVRNLVLTFVGIPSVAVALFLINRELNDLIVLIETLCPYEL
;
A
#
# COMPACT_ATOMS: atom_id res chain seq x y z
N MET A 1 -74.17 9.34 -8.04
CA MET A 1 -72.92 10.07 -8.36
C MET A 1 -71.78 9.28 -7.72
N ASP A 2 -71.57 8.01 -8.05
CA ASP A 2 -71.22 7.45 -9.36
C ASP A 2 -69.99 8.12 -9.97
N HIS A 3 -68.84 7.45 -9.83
CA HIS A 3 -68.04 7.04 -10.99
C HIS A 3 -67.03 5.96 -10.58
N THR A 4 -67.37 4.73 -10.96
CA THR A 4 -66.48 3.57 -11.11
C THR A 4 -65.72 3.66 -12.43
N SER A 5 -64.44 3.29 -12.44
CA SER A 5 -63.73 2.79 -13.64
C SER A 5 -62.65 1.78 -13.25
N PRO A 6 -62.62 0.58 -13.86
CA PRO A 6 -61.58 -0.43 -13.65
C PRO A 6 -60.52 -0.38 -14.75
N GLY A 7 -59.24 -0.48 -14.36
CA GLY A 7 -58.10 -0.61 -15.28
C GLY A 7 -57.67 -2.07 -15.41
N HIS A 8 -57.70 -2.59 -16.63
CA HIS A 8 -57.23 -3.91 -17.03
C HIS A 8 -55.70 -4.05 -16.88
N SER A 9 -55.27 -5.07 -16.14
CA SER A 9 -53.90 -5.60 -16.14
C SER A 9 -53.81 -6.82 -17.07
N ALA A 10 -53.05 -6.69 -18.15
CA ALA A 10 -52.72 -7.77 -19.07
C ALA A 10 -51.57 -8.62 -18.49
N SER A 11 -51.85 -9.90 -18.25
CA SER A 11 -50.85 -10.92 -17.92
C SER A 11 -50.22 -11.47 -19.20
N LEU A 12 -48.96 -11.14 -19.45
CA LEU A 12 -48.14 -11.82 -20.45
C LEU A 12 -47.50 -13.05 -19.81
N GLY A 13 -48.04 -14.22 -20.15
CA GLY A 13 -47.43 -15.52 -19.86
C GLY A 13 -46.20 -15.72 -20.74
N LEU A 14 -45.05 -15.90 -20.08
CA LEU A 14 -43.78 -16.31 -20.68
C LEU A 14 -43.28 -17.53 -19.89
N ASP A 15 -44.11 -18.57 -19.88
CA ASP A 15 -43.74 -19.91 -19.43
C ASP A 15 -43.28 -20.71 -20.64
N GLY A 16 -41.98 -20.94 -20.74
CA GLY A 16 -41.44 -21.90 -21.68
C GLY A 16 -40.01 -21.61 -22.08
N ILE A 17 -39.17 -22.63 -21.89
CA ILE A 17 -37.79 -22.76 -22.37
C ILE A 17 -36.74 -22.31 -21.34
N THR A 18 -36.33 -23.24 -20.47
CA THR A 18 -34.93 -23.44 -20.01
C THR A 18 -34.88 -24.65 -19.06
N SER A 19 -35.17 -25.86 -19.57
CA SER A 19 -34.87 -27.11 -18.87
C SER A 19 -33.85 -27.90 -19.67
N GLY A 20 -32.56 -27.68 -19.43
CA GLY A 20 -31.52 -28.46 -20.06
C GLY A 20 -30.14 -27.93 -19.75
N MET A 21 -29.35 -28.74 -19.03
CA MET A 21 -27.93 -28.57 -18.70
C MET A 21 -27.62 -27.70 -17.47
N SER A 22 -27.86 -28.26 -16.29
CA SER A 22 -27.08 -27.93 -15.09
C SER A 22 -26.43 -29.22 -14.56
N ASN A 23 -25.35 -29.66 -15.22
CA ASN A 23 -24.38 -30.57 -14.62
C ASN A 23 -23.37 -29.71 -13.86
N THR A 24 -23.82 -29.10 -12.77
CA THR A 24 -22.95 -28.34 -11.87
C THR A 24 -22.06 -29.31 -11.11
N ILE A 25 -20.77 -28.99 -11.04
CA ILE A 25 -19.73 -29.80 -10.40
C ILE A 25 -20.10 -29.96 -8.91
N PRO A 26 -20.23 -31.19 -8.37
CA PRO A 26 -20.74 -31.44 -7.01
C PRO A 26 -19.91 -30.76 -5.90
N ALA A 27 -18.65 -30.43 -6.17
CA ALA A 27 -17.78 -29.71 -5.24
C ALA A 27 -18.25 -28.27 -4.94
N ILE A 28 -18.83 -27.56 -5.92
CA ILE A 28 -19.27 -26.17 -5.75
C ILE A 28 -20.55 -26.11 -4.89
N GLN A 29 -21.41 -27.12 -5.01
CA GLN A 29 -22.67 -27.19 -4.29
C GLN A 29 -22.48 -27.48 -2.79
N GLY A 30 -21.49 -28.31 -2.44
CA GLY A 30 -21.08 -28.54 -1.05
C GLY A 30 -20.53 -27.28 -0.37
N PHE A 31 -19.72 -26.48 -1.07
CA PHE A 31 -19.18 -25.23 -0.54
C PHE A 31 -20.27 -24.17 -0.33
N SER A 32 -21.23 -24.05 -1.26
CA SER A 32 -22.37 -23.14 -1.10
C SER A 32 -23.25 -23.50 0.09
N ASN A 33 -23.49 -24.79 0.33
CA ASN A 33 -24.29 -25.24 1.47
C ASN A 33 -23.54 -25.03 2.79
N ALA A 34 -22.22 -25.31 2.82
CA ALA A 34 -21.38 -25.05 3.98
C ALA A 34 -21.30 -23.55 4.32
N LEU A 35 -21.18 -22.67 3.31
CA LEU A 35 -21.25 -21.22 3.51
C LEU A 35 -22.64 -20.76 3.99
N GLY A 36 -23.71 -21.38 3.49
CA GLY A 36 -25.07 -21.11 3.96
C GLY A 36 -25.26 -21.46 5.43
N GLU A 37 -24.78 -22.64 5.86
CA GLU A 37 -24.82 -23.06 7.27
C GLU A 37 -23.93 -22.16 8.14
N LEU A 38 -22.74 -21.80 7.67
CA LEU A 38 -21.86 -20.87 8.40
C LEU A 38 -22.50 -19.49 8.53
N SER A 39 -23.13 -18.98 7.47
CA SER A 39 -23.85 -17.69 7.48
C SER A 39 -25.02 -17.71 8.45
N VAL A 40 -25.78 -18.81 8.54
CA VAL A 40 -26.88 -18.96 9.49
C VAL A 40 -26.38 -19.09 10.93
N VAL A 41 -25.24 -19.75 11.15
CA VAL A 41 -24.61 -19.82 12.48
C VAL A 41 -24.05 -18.46 12.92
N VAL A 42 -23.46 -17.71 11.99
CA VAL A 42 -22.88 -16.38 12.21
C VAL A 42 -23.94 -15.28 12.33
N GLN A 43 -24.98 -15.28 11.48
CA GLN A 43 -26.06 -14.27 11.52
C GLN A 43 -27.17 -14.61 12.52
N GLY A 44 -27.35 -15.87 12.89
CA GLY A 44 -28.67 -16.34 13.31
C GLY A 44 -28.87 -16.76 14.76
N LYS A 45 -27.86 -17.09 15.57
CA LYS A 45 -28.16 -17.63 16.92
C LYS A 45 -27.04 -17.71 17.96
N MET A 46 -25.77 -17.55 17.60
CA MET A 46 -24.69 -17.60 18.61
C MET A 46 -24.36 -16.26 19.28
N LEU A 47 -24.82 -15.13 18.74
CA LEU A 47 -24.59 -13.79 19.29
C LEU A 47 -25.77 -13.30 20.15
N GLY A 48 -26.34 -14.15 21.00
CA GLY A 48 -26.96 -13.67 22.24
C GLY A 48 -25.87 -13.20 23.21
N PHE A 49 -24.94 -12.39 22.71
CA PHE A 49 -23.75 -12.01 23.43
C PHE A 49 -24.13 -11.06 24.54
N ASP A 50 -23.48 -11.26 25.69
CA ASP A 50 -23.41 -10.25 26.72
C ASP A 50 -23.06 -8.90 26.07
N ALA A 51 -23.77 -7.84 26.48
CA ALA A 51 -23.53 -6.45 26.05
C ALA A 51 -22.05 -6.07 25.81
N PRO A 52 -21.07 -6.49 26.65
CA PRO A 52 -19.65 -6.23 26.38
C PRO A 52 -19.10 -6.76 25.05
N VAL A 53 -19.56 -7.91 24.55
CA VAL A 53 -19.04 -8.45 23.29
C VAL A 53 -19.63 -7.70 22.10
N GLN A 54 -20.89 -7.26 22.18
CA GLN A 54 -21.48 -6.41 21.16
C GLN A 54 -20.76 -5.05 21.07
N GLU A 55 -20.36 -4.48 22.21
CA GLU A 55 -19.54 -3.27 22.25
C GLU A 55 -18.17 -3.46 21.57
N ILE A 56 -17.54 -4.64 21.70
CA ILE A 56 -16.29 -4.95 20.99
C ILE A 56 -16.52 -5.01 19.47
N PHE A 57 -17.60 -5.64 19.01
CA PHE A 57 -17.92 -5.67 17.58
C PHE A 57 -18.26 -4.29 17.02
N ASP A 58 -19.06 -3.51 17.74
CA ASP A 58 -19.40 -2.13 17.35
C ASP A 58 -18.12 -1.26 17.31
N SER A 59 -17.14 -1.51 18.19
CA SER A 59 -15.84 -0.83 18.15
C SER A 59 -14.93 -1.25 16.98
N ALA A 60 -15.18 -2.42 16.37
CA ALA A 60 -14.46 -2.89 15.19
C ALA A 60 -15.04 -2.30 13.89
N ASP A 61 -16.32 -1.92 13.90
CA ASP A 61 -17.06 -1.34 12.77
C ASP A 61 -16.99 0.19 12.74
N VAL A 62 -15.92 0.76 13.30
CA VAL A 62 -15.68 2.20 13.23
C VAL A 62 -14.27 2.54 12.78
N VAL A 63 -14.15 3.59 11.96
CA VAL A 63 -12.87 4.12 11.48
C VAL A 63 -12.65 5.51 12.05
N SER A 64 -11.57 5.68 12.81
CA SER A 64 -11.15 7.01 13.27
C SER A 64 -10.44 7.74 12.14
N LEU A 65 -10.80 9.01 11.91
CA LEU A 65 -10.00 9.86 11.03
C LEU A 65 -8.66 10.15 11.72
N LYS A 66 -7.58 9.97 10.97
CA LYS A 66 -6.20 10.11 11.42
C LYS A 66 -5.79 11.57 11.35
N GLU A 67 -4.86 11.95 12.22
CA GLU A 67 -4.14 13.23 12.21
C GLU A 67 -3.23 13.37 10.98
N SER A 68 -3.84 13.50 9.80
CA SER A 68 -3.20 13.52 8.49
C SER A 68 -3.86 14.55 7.58
N VAL A 69 -3.08 15.15 6.67
CA VAL A 69 -3.58 16.21 5.77
C VAL A 69 -4.67 15.68 4.83
N TRP A 70 -4.60 14.41 4.44
CA TRP A 70 -5.60 13.76 3.60
C TRP A 70 -6.97 13.70 4.27
N ASP A 71 -7.02 13.45 5.58
CA ASP A 71 -8.28 13.34 6.33
C ASP A 71 -8.89 14.72 6.59
N VAL A 72 -8.05 15.72 6.85
CA VAL A 72 -8.49 17.12 6.97
C VAL A 72 -9.07 17.63 5.65
N ALA A 73 -8.68 17.06 4.50
CA ALA A 73 -9.23 17.43 3.20
C ALA A 73 -10.75 17.26 3.10
N LEU A 74 -11.36 16.41 3.97
CA LEU A 74 -12.81 16.30 4.11
C LEU A 74 -13.48 17.62 4.51
N PHE A 75 -12.79 18.44 5.31
CA PHE A 75 -13.30 19.73 5.83
C PHE A 75 -12.98 20.92 4.93
N VAL A 76 -12.29 20.70 3.81
CA VAL A 76 -12.06 21.75 2.82
C VAL A 76 -13.41 22.29 2.30
N PHE A 77 -13.48 23.62 2.19
CA PHE A 77 -14.69 24.39 1.88
C PHE A 77 -15.83 24.27 2.90
N TYR A 78 -15.57 23.87 4.15
CA TYR A 78 -16.59 23.88 5.19
C TYR A 78 -16.84 25.30 5.68
N THR A 79 -17.98 25.86 5.28
CA THR A 79 -18.34 27.26 5.50
C THR A 79 -18.28 27.71 6.97
N PRO A 80 -18.65 26.88 7.98
CA PRO A 80 -18.59 27.29 9.39
C PRO A 80 -17.18 27.49 9.93
N LEU A 81 -16.13 26.91 9.32
CA LEU A 81 -14.74 27.16 9.72
C LEU A 81 -14.25 28.57 9.35
N GLY A 82 -14.98 29.28 8.49
CA GLY A 82 -14.60 30.59 7.96
C GLY A 82 -13.59 30.51 6.81
N LYS A 83 -13.55 31.55 5.97
CA LYS A 83 -12.73 31.58 4.75
C LYS A 83 -11.22 31.47 5.02
N GLY A 84 -10.74 32.11 6.10
CA GLY A 84 -9.33 32.08 6.48
C GLY A 84 -8.84 30.68 6.85
N THR A 85 -9.60 29.95 7.67
CA THR A 85 -9.27 28.57 8.05
C THR A 85 -9.31 27.64 6.84
N ASN A 86 -10.30 27.79 5.95
CA ASN A 86 -10.36 27.00 4.72
C ASN A 86 -9.14 27.22 3.83
N PHE A 87 -8.67 28.47 3.67
CA PHE A 87 -7.44 28.77 2.95
C PHE A 87 -6.21 28.16 3.64
N ALA A 88 -6.14 28.26 4.97
CA ALA A 88 -5.05 27.69 5.76
C ALA A 88 -5.00 26.16 5.73
N VAL A 89 -6.13 25.46 5.52
CA VAL A 89 -6.18 24.00 5.30
C VAL A 89 -5.80 23.62 3.87
N MET A 90 -6.11 24.45 2.88
CA MET A 90 -5.72 24.18 1.49
C MET A 90 -4.21 24.22 1.28
N ALA A 91 -3.50 25.10 1.99
CA ALA A 91 -2.04 25.21 1.87
C ALA A 91 -1.28 23.90 2.20
N PRO A 92 -1.48 23.23 3.36
CA PRO A 92 -0.83 21.95 3.65
C PRO A 92 -1.25 20.83 2.71
N LEU A 93 -2.49 20.82 2.21
CA LEU A 93 -2.94 19.84 1.20
C LEU A 93 -2.15 19.98 -0.10
N LEU A 94 -2.02 21.20 -0.62
CA LEU A 94 -1.22 21.48 -1.82
C LEU A 94 0.26 21.16 -1.60
N LEU A 95 0.80 21.47 -0.41
CA LEU A 95 2.18 21.16 -0.06
C LEU A 95 2.42 19.64 0.01
N THR A 96 1.49 18.89 0.59
CA THR A 96 1.55 17.42 0.68
C THR A 96 1.58 16.80 -0.71
N ILE A 97 0.64 17.20 -1.58
CA ILE A 97 0.60 16.74 -2.97
C ILE A 97 1.92 17.09 -3.68
N PHE A 98 2.40 18.33 -3.54
CA PHE A 98 3.64 18.78 -4.17
C PHE A 98 4.86 17.97 -3.71
N LEU A 99 5.03 17.80 -2.40
CA LEU A 99 6.20 17.11 -1.84
C LEU A 99 6.16 15.62 -2.15
N GLN A 100 5.03 14.94 -1.96
CA GLN A 100 4.94 13.50 -2.25
C GLN A 100 5.11 13.21 -3.74
N VAL A 101 4.52 14.01 -4.63
CA VAL A 101 4.72 13.85 -6.09
C VAL A 101 6.17 14.14 -6.47
N SER A 102 6.78 15.19 -5.93
CA SER A 102 8.18 15.54 -6.23
C SER A 102 9.14 14.47 -5.75
N LEU A 103 8.97 13.95 -4.53
CA LEU A 103 9.83 12.90 -3.98
C LEU A 103 9.63 11.58 -4.73
N THR A 104 8.39 11.22 -5.06
CA THR A 104 8.10 10.05 -5.90
C THR A 104 8.78 10.18 -7.28
N CYS A 105 8.71 11.37 -7.88
CA CYS A 105 9.39 11.66 -9.14
C CYS A 105 10.92 11.53 -9.02
N VAL A 106 11.51 12.06 -7.95
CA VAL A 106 12.95 11.92 -7.68
C VAL A 106 13.33 10.45 -7.55
N VAL A 107 12.56 9.63 -6.83
CA VAL A 107 12.81 8.17 -6.73
C VAL A 107 12.76 7.51 -8.11
N VAL A 108 11.72 7.78 -8.90
CA VAL A 108 11.57 7.21 -10.25
C VAL A 108 12.71 7.64 -11.19
N LEU A 109 13.09 8.93 -11.15
CA LEU A 109 14.19 9.45 -11.96
C LEU A 109 15.54 8.90 -11.49
N PHE A 110 15.73 8.76 -10.18
CA PHE A 110 16.95 8.20 -9.61
C PHE A 110 17.16 6.76 -10.07
N ILE A 111 16.13 5.91 -10.00
CA ILE A 111 16.16 4.53 -10.52
C ILE A 111 16.59 4.53 -11.98
N LYS A 112 15.94 5.36 -12.81
CA LYS A 112 16.27 5.45 -14.24
C LYS A 112 17.69 5.93 -14.51
N SER A 113 18.27 6.74 -13.63
CA SER A 113 19.62 7.27 -13.77
C SER A 113 20.71 6.40 -13.15
N ALA A 114 20.34 5.56 -12.18
CA ALA A 114 21.27 4.72 -11.42
C ALA A 114 21.59 3.40 -12.14
N ASP A 115 20.76 2.97 -13.09
CA ASP A 115 21.04 1.83 -13.96
C ASP A 115 22.17 2.15 -14.95
N GLU A 116 23.43 1.95 -14.54
CA GLU A 116 24.39 1.37 -15.49
C GLU A 116 23.93 -0.08 -15.69
N GLU A 117 23.35 -0.38 -16.87
CA GLU A 117 22.78 -1.72 -17.09
C GLU A 117 23.87 -2.79 -16.84
N PRO A 118 23.60 -3.85 -16.04
CA PRO A 118 24.57 -4.91 -15.74
C PRO A 118 25.34 -5.47 -16.96
N PRO A 119 24.74 -5.59 -18.16
CA PRO A 119 25.46 -5.98 -19.37
C PRO A 119 26.67 -5.08 -19.72
N ASP A 120 26.57 -3.78 -19.49
CA ASP A 120 27.66 -2.84 -19.77
C ASP A 120 28.82 -3.01 -18.78
N LEU A 121 28.51 -3.34 -17.51
CA LEU A 121 29.52 -3.66 -16.50
C LEU A 121 30.23 -4.99 -16.82
N ILE A 122 29.48 -6.01 -17.24
CA ILE A 122 30.05 -7.31 -17.64
C ILE A 122 31.03 -7.14 -18.81
N ASP A 123 30.67 -6.36 -19.84
CA ASP A 123 31.57 -6.08 -20.96
C ASP A 123 32.80 -5.25 -20.53
N GLN A 124 32.62 -4.24 -19.67
CA GLN A 124 33.74 -3.48 -19.10
C GLN A 124 34.72 -4.38 -18.32
N PHE A 125 34.21 -5.27 -17.47
CA PHE A 125 35.04 -6.21 -16.70
C PHE A 125 35.67 -7.27 -17.59
N THR A 126 34.98 -7.73 -18.64
CA THR A 126 35.55 -8.63 -19.64
C THR A 126 36.74 -7.98 -20.36
N ARG A 127 36.61 -6.71 -20.77
CA ARG A 127 37.70 -5.95 -21.41
C ARG A 127 38.86 -5.66 -20.46
N TRP A 128 38.56 -5.30 -19.20
CA TRP A 128 39.58 -5.14 -18.17
C TRP A 128 40.34 -6.45 -17.96
N ARG A 129 39.63 -7.56 -17.77
CA ARG A 129 40.24 -8.88 -17.57
C ARG A 129 41.15 -9.29 -18.73
N ALA A 130 40.72 -9.04 -19.98
CA ALA A 130 41.52 -9.35 -21.16
C ALA A 130 42.80 -8.52 -21.29
N SER A 131 42.87 -7.37 -20.62
CA SER A 131 44.03 -6.46 -20.65
C SER A 131 44.87 -6.45 -19.37
N ALA A 132 44.34 -6.96 -18.26
CA ALA A 132 45.02 -7.03 -16.96
C ALA A 132 46.08 -8.13 -16.90
N SER A 133 47.12 -7.93 -16.09
CA SER A 133 48.11 -8.96 -15.82
C SER A 133 47.55 -10.05 -14.89
N PRO A 134 48.07 -11.30 -14.94
CA PRO A 134 47.65 -12.35 -14.02
C PRO A 134 47.77 -11.96 -12.54
N ASP A 135 48.86 -11.27 -12.17
CA ASP A 135 49.08 -10.79 -10.81
C ASP A 135 48.00 -9.81 -10.37
N MET A 136 47.58 -8.90 -11.26
CA MET A 136 46.53 -7.92 -10.97
C MET A 136 45.16 -8.58 -10.81
N ILE A 137 44.83 -9.56 -11.66
CA ILE A 137 43.59 -10.34 -11.52
C ILE A 137 43.61 -11.09 -10.17
N SER A 138 44.72 -11.75 -9.83
CA SER A 138 44.86 -12.45 -8.55
C SER A 138 44.72 -11.50 -7.37
N ALA A 139 45.32 -10.31 -7.43
CA ALA A 139 45.22 -9.30 -6.37
C ALA A 139 43.76 -8.87 -6.14
N VAL A 140 42.98 -8.64 -7.20
CA VAL A 140 41.54 -8.32 -7.08
C VAL A 140 40.77 -9.49 -6.47
N CYS A 141 41.01 -10.73 -6.93
CA CYS A 141 40.28 -11.91 -6.46
C CYS A 141 40.66 -12.35 -5.04
N TYR A 142 41.84 -11.98 -4.54
CA TYR A 142 42.29 -12.21 -3.16
C TYR A 142 42.10 -10.98 -2.25
N GLU A 143 41.37 -9.97 -2.71
CA GLU A 143 41.09 -8.72 -1.96
C GLU A 143 42.37 -7.99 -1.47
N ASP A 144 43.44 -8.02 -2.27
CA ASP A 144 44.70 -7.34 -1.94
C ASP A 144 44.61 -5.83 -2.23
N TRP A 145 44.31 -5.06 -1.18
CA TRP A 145 44.19 -3.59 -1.20
C TRP A 145 45.49 -2.84 -1.51
N SER A 146 46.63 -3.54 -1.65
CA SER A 146 47.90 -2.88 -1.96
C SER A 146 48.00 -2.36 -3.41
N PHE A 147 47.15 -2.84 -4.32
CA PHE A 147 47.14 -2.44 -5.74
C PHE A 147 46.23 -1.23 -6.01
N ALA A 148 46.82 -0.06 -6.22
CA ALA A 148 46.08 1.19 -6.45
C ALA A 148 45.38 1.29 -7.83
N THR A 149 45.70 0.43 -8.80
CA THR A 149 45.30 0.62 -10.22
C THR A 149 43.96 -0.02 -10.61
N SER A 150 43.35 -0.86 -9.77
CA SER A 150 42.10 -1.59 -10.08
C SER A 150 41.05 -1.48 -8.98
N PHE A 151 40.98 -0.30 -8.37
CA PHE A 151 40.08 -0.02 -7.25
C PHE A 151 38.60 -0.29 -7.57
N ARG A 152 38.13 0.05 -8.78
CA ARG A 152 36.72 -0.16 -9.16
C ARG A 152 36.35 -1.65 -9.18
N GLN A 153 37.21 -2.49 -9.75
CA GLN A 153 36.99 -3.94 -9.81
C GLN A 153 37.05 -4.58 -8.43
N GLN A 154 38.01 -4.15 -7.60
CA GLN A 154 38.13 -4.63 -6.23
C GLN A 154 36.92 -4.25 -5.38
N GLN A 155 36.46 -3.00 -5.45
CA GLN A 155 35.27 -2.53 -4.73
C GLN A 155 34.00 -3.28 -5.17
N ALA A 156 33.84 -3.49 -6.48
CA ALA A 156 32.73 -4.29 -7.01
C ALA A 156 32.78 -5.73 -6.49
N PHE A 157 33.95 -6.38 -6.56
CA PHE A 157 34.11 -7.75 -6.07
C PHE A 157 33.83 -7.87 -4.57
N ASP A 158 34.37 -6.97 -3.74
CA ASP A 158 34.13 -6.92 -2.29
C ASP A 158 32.63 -6.72 -1.96
N THR A 159 31.98 -5.79 -2.66
CA THR A 159 30.55 -5.50 -2.47
C THR A 159 29.68 -6.72 -2.82
N TYR A 160 29.91 -7.32 -3.99
CA TYR A 160 29.08 -8.43 -4.47
C TYR A 160 29.41 -9.76 -3.78
N SER A 161 30.65 -10.01 -3.40
CA SER A 161 31.03 -11.19 -2.61
C SER A 161 30.39 -11.14 -1.23
N THR A 162 30.44 -9.99 -0.55
CA THR A 162 29.74 -9.77 0.73
C THR A 162 28.22 -9.93 0.57
N TYR A 163 27.65 -9.40 -0.51
CA TYR A 163 26.21 -9.51 -0.78
C TYR A 163 25.76 -10.97 -1.02
N THR A 164 26.59 -11.76 -1.69
CA THR A 164 26.32 -13.17 -2.03
C THR A 164 26.83 -14.18 -0.99
N GLU A 165 27.51 -13.71 0.06
CA GLU A 165 28.06 -14.57 1.11
C GLU A 165 26.97 -15.45 1.72
N ASN A 166 27.27 -16.76 1.78
CA ASN A 166 26.32 -17.76 2.21
C ASN A 166 26.14 -17.72 3.73
N VAL A 167 24.91 -17.47 4.20
CA VAL A 167 24.58 -17.56 5.63
C VAL A 167 24.18 -18.99 6.00
N PHE A 168 23.49 -19.70 5.09
CA PHE A 168 22.93 -21.02 5.34
C PHE A 168 23.23 -22.02 4.20
N GLY A 169 24.43 -22.60 4.17
CA GLY A 169 24.79 -23.72 3.27
C GLY A 169 25.71 -23.35 2.10
N GLN A 170 25.96 -24.28 1.18
CA GLN A 170 26.95 -24.15 0.09
C GLN A 170 26.37 -23.74 -1.27
N GLN A 171 25.14 -23.21 -1.34
CA GLN A 171 24.51 -22.87 -2.64
C GLN A 171 24.06 -21.41 -2.71
N TYR A 172 24.42 -20.75 -3.82
CA TYR A 172 23.92 -19.44 -4.21
C TYR A 172 22.39 -19.43 -4.26
N GLY A 173 21.77 -18.36 -3.75
CA GLY A 173 20.32 -18.18 -3.84
C GLY A 173 19.78 -17.25 -2.77
N LEU A 174 18.49 -17.39 -2.48
CA LEU A 174 17.77 -16.71 -1.39
C LEU A 174 18.30 -17.04 0.02
N HIS A 175 19.36 -17.83 0.15
CA HIS A 175 20.00 -18.17 1.43
C HIS A 175 21.25 -17.31 1.71
N SER A 176 21.69 -16.51 0.73
CA SER A 176 22.74 -15.51 0.90
C SER A 176 22.22 -14.30 1.69
N ALA A 177 23.10 -13.63 2.43
CA ALA A 177 22.74 -12.52 3.34
C ALA A 177 22.00 -11.38 2.62
N GLY A 178 22.54 -10.95 1.47
CA GLY A 178 22.02 -9.84 0.67
C GLY A 178 20.61 -10.07 0.13
N PRO A 179 20.39 -11.09 -0.74
CA PRO A 179 19.07 -11.38 -1.30
C PRO A 179 17.99 -11.65 -0.24
N THR A 180 18.35 -12.31 0.87
CA THR A 180 17.42 -12.52 1.99
C THR A 180 17.00 -11.19 2.60
N THR A 181 17.97 -10.31 2.87
CA THR A 181 17.69 -9.00 3.47
C THR A 181 16.88 -8.13 2.53
N CYS A 182 17.23 -8.10 1.24
CA CYS A 182 16.46 -7.42 0.19
C CYS A 182 15.00 -7.90 0.15
N PHE A 183 14.77 -9.22 0.21
CA PHE A 183 13.43 -9.80 0.22
C PHE A 183 12.62 -9.39 1.46
N LEU A 184 13.20 -9.46 2.66
CA LEU A 184 12.54 -9.07 3.90
C LEU A 184 12.16 -7.58 3.92
N VAL A 185 13.04 -6.74 3.39
CA VAL A 185 12.80 -5.31 3.27
C VAL A 185 11.74 -5.01 2.22
N CYS A 186 11.74 -5.69 1.08
CA CYS A 186 10.67 -5.60 0.08
C CYS A 186 9.31 -6.01 0.68
N ILE A 187 9.23 -7.09 1.46
CA ILE A 187 7.99 -7.47 2.16
C ILE A 187 7.55 -6.37 3.13
N THR A 188 8.48 -5.87 3.94
CA THR A 188 8.19 -4.82 4.93
C THR A 188 7.68 -3.55 4.24
N TRP A 189 8.29 -3.18 3.12
CA TRP A 189 7.86 -2.08 2.28
C TRP A 189 6.45 -2.29 1.71
N THR A 190 6.19 -3.46 1.12
CA THR A 190 4.84 -3.82 0.62
C THR A 190 3.79 -3.73 1.72
N LEU A 191 4.07 -4.29 2.92
CA LEU A 191 3.15 -4.22 4.06
C LEU A 191 2.90 -2.78 4.52
N THR A 192 3.92 -1.93 4.48
CA THR A 192 3.81 -0.50 4.82
C THR A 192 2.85 0.21 3.87
N VAL A 193 2.98 -0.01 2.56
CA VAL A 193 2.05 0.57 1.58
C VAL A 193 0.64 -0.01 1.72
N LEU A 194 0.49 -1.34 1.91
CA LEU A 194 -0.81 -1.97 2.10
C LEU A 194 -1.54 -1.45 3.34
N LYS A 195 -0.82 -1.15 4.43
CA LYS A 195 -1.38 -0.51 5.63
C LYS A 195 -2.02 0.83 5.28
N VAL A 196 -1.34 1.66 4.50
CA VAL A 196 -1.86 2.98 4.08
C VAL A 196 -3.06 2.81 3.16
N LEU A 197 -2.98 1.95 2.15
CA LEU A 197 -4.10 1.66 1.24
C LEU A 197 -5.34 1.16 2.00
N GLY A 198 -5.16 0.27 2.97
CA GLY A 198 -6.24 -0.20 3.85
C GLY A 198 -6.89 0.94 4.63
N GLY A 199 -6.08 1.84 5.18
CA GLY A 199 -6.57 3.05 5.87
C GLY A 199 -7.40 3.95 4.95
N VAL A 200 -6.97 4.16 3.70
CA VAL A 200 -7.74 4.96 2.73
C VAL A 200 -9.07 4.28 2.37
N MET A 201 -9.07 2.96 2.19
CA MET A 201 -10.29 2.19 1.91
C MET A 201 -11.31 2.29 3.05
N ASP A 202 -10.86 2.15 4.30
CA ASP A 202 -11.73 2.22 5.48
C ASP A 202 -12.41 3.61 5.58
N LYS A 203 -11.64 4.69 5.38
CA LYS A 203 -12.17 6.06 5.38
C LYS A 203 -13.12 6.33 4.21
N ALA A 204 -12.76 5.88 3.01
CA ALA A 204 -13.59 6.00 1.81
C ALA A 204 -14.94 5.29 2.01
N LEU A 205 -14.94 4.11 2.63
CA LEU A 205 -16.16 3.38 2.98
C LEU A 205 -16.98 4.11 4.05
N GLY A 206 -16.35 4.63 5.11
CA GLY A 206 -17.03 5.42 6.12
C GLY A 206 -17.70 6.68 5.55
N VAL A 207 -16.99 7.42 4.68
CA VAL A 207 -17.55 8.58 3.98
C VAL A 207 -18.68 8.18 3.04
N TYR A 208 -18.54 7.06 2.32
CA TYR A 208 -19.59 6.52 1.45
C TYR A 208 -20.89 6.26 2.23
N HIS A 209 -20.81 5.58 3.37
CA HIS A 209 -21.98 5.26 4.20
C HIS A 209 -22.67 6.50 4.79
N LEU A 210 -21.90 7.52 5.17
CA LEU A 210 -22.45 8.79 5.67
C LEU A 210 -22.95 9.73 4.55
N THR A 211 -22.70 9.39 3.28
CA THR A 211 -23.11 10.22 2.15
C THR A 211 -24.61 10.08 1.89
N HIS A 212 -25.37 11.15 2.10
CA HIS A 212 -26.80 11.17 1.84
C HIS A 212 -27.12 12.05 0.62
N MET A 213 -27.68 11.43 -0.44
CA MET A 213 -27.91 12.10 -1.73
C MET A 213 -28.84 13.32 -1.68
N LYS A 214 -29.65 13.43 -0.62
CA LYS A 214 -30.59 14.56 -0.42
C LYS A 214 -30.03 15.68 0.45
N SER A 215 -28.89 15.47 1.12
CA SER A 215 -28.31 16.50 1.99
C SER A 215 -27.55 17.55 1.16
N THR A 216 -27.82 18.83 1.42
CA THR A 216 -27.09 19.95 0.80
C THR A 216 -25.87 20.36 1.60
N ASP A 217 -25.92 20.16 2.92
CA ASP A 217 -24.98 20.69 3.88
C ASP A 217 -24.41 19.57 4.74
N MET A 218 -23.17 19.74 5.21
CA MET A 218 -22.56 18.81 6.16
C MET A 218 -23.03 19.16 7.56
N GLU A 219 -23.75 18.23 8.18
CA GLU A 219 -24.26 18.38 9.55
C GLU A 219 -23.28 17.77 10.55
N LEU A 220 -22.73 18.63 11.41
CA LEU A 220 -21.94 18.25 12.57
C LEU A 220 -22.80 18.42 13.81
N GLN A 221 -22.90 17.36 14.61
CA GLN A 221 -23.58 17.39 15.90
C GLN A 221 -22.54 17.33 17.01
N ALA A 222 -22.46 18.39 17.81
CA ALA A 222 -21.75 18.33 19.08
C ALA A 222 -22.61 17.53 20.08
N PHE A 223 -21.99 16.58 20.77
CA PHE A 223 -22.63 15.86 21.87
C PHE A 223 -21.81 16.01 23.14
N GLU A 224 -22.51 16.07 24.26
CA GLU A 224 -21.94 16.14 25.60
C GLU A 224 -22.58 15.01 26.42
N THR A 225 -21.79 14.00 26.74
CA THR A 225 -22.13 12.90 27.63
C THR A 225 -21.44 13.16 28.98
N GLU A 226 -21.97 12.64 30.09
CA GLU A 226 -21.35 12.77 31.43
C GLU A 226 -19.87 12.37 31.48
N ARG A 227 -19.42 11.52 30.54
CA ARG A 227 -18.04 11.01 30.46
C ARG A 227 -17.23 11.51 29.26
N SER A 228 -17.86 12.11 28.25
CA SER A 228 -17.16 12.54 27.03
C SER A 228 -17.91 13.61 26.26
N SER A 229 -17.17 14.60 25.77
CA SER A 229 -17.64 15.58 24.78
C SER A 229 -17.02 15.25 23.42
N GLY A 230 -17.81 15.29 22.35
CA GLY A 230 -17.31 15.00 21.01
C GLY A 230 -18.12 15.65 19.90
N VAL A 231 -17.66 15.46 18.67
CA VAL A 231 -18.34 15.93 17.46
C VAL A 231 -18.62 14.71 16.57
N ARG A 232 -19.89 14.51 16.23
CA ARG A 232 -20.33 13.43 15.34
C ARG A 232 -20.69 14.01 13.97
N ILE A 233 -20.22 13.36 12.91
CA ILE A 233 -20.69 13.64 11.54
C ILE A 233 -22.00 12.88 11.32
N LEU A 234 -23.10 13.61 11.09
CA LEU A 234 -24.39 12.99 10.81
C LEU A 234 -24.58 12.69 9.33
N THR A 235 -24.31 13.68 8.49
CA THR A 235 -24.52 13.57 7.03
C THR A 235 -23.41 14.28 6.26
N ILE A 236 -23.00 13.67 5.14
CA ILE A 236 -22.04 14.24 4.20
C ILE A 236 -22.77 14.50 2.86
N PRO A 237 -22.74 15.74 2.32
CA PRO A 237 -23.35 16.02 1.03
C PRO A 237 -22.52 15.39 -0.12
N PRO A 238 -23.14 14.94 -1.21
CA PRO A 238 -22.47 14.17 -2.27
C PRO A 238 -21.35 14.94 -2.97
N LYS A 239 -21.44 16.27 -3.07
CA LYS A 239 -20.37 17.10 -3.64
C LYS A 239 -19.07 17.02 -2.83
N ARG A 240 -19.18 16.97 -1.50
CA ARG A 240 -18.06 16.83 -0.59
C ARG A 240 -17.50 15.41 -0.59
N ALA A 241 -18.39 14.42 -0.62
CA ALA A 241 -17.97 13.03 -0.78
C ALA A 241 -17.19 12.83 -2.08
N ALA A 242 -17.68 13.36 -3.21
CA ALA A 242 -16.97 13.31 -4.49
C ALA A 242 -15.59 13.97 -4.42
N TRP A 243 -15.47 15.15 -3.78
CA TRP A 243 -14.18 15.78 -3.52
C TRP A 243 -13.24 14.88 -2.71
N PHE A 244 -13.73 14.31 -1.60
CA PHE A 244 -12.95 13.41 -0.76
C PHE A 244 -12.49 12.17 -1.55
N PHE A 245 -13.36 11.56 -2.36
CA PHE A 245 -13.00 10.42 -3.20
C PHE A 245 -11.94 10.78 -4.25
N CYS A 246 -11.99 11.98 -4.84
CA CYS A 246 -10.94 12.44 -5.76
C CYS A 246 -9.58 12.55 -5.05
N ILE A 247 -9.56 13.06 -3.82
CA ILE A 247 -8.35 13.18 -3.01
C ILE A 247 -7.82 11.80 -2.59
N ALA A 248 -8.70 10.93 -2.08
CA ALA A 248 -8.38 9.55 -1.72
C ALA A 248 -7.84 8.75 -2.92
N LEU A 249 -8.39 8.95 -4.12
CA LEU A 249 -7.88 8.35 -5.34
C LEU A 249 -6.46 8.85 -5.68
N GLY A 250 -6.18 10.13 -5.45
CA GLY A 250 -4.85 10.70 -5.60
C GLY A 250 -3.83 10.09 -4.62
N GLU A 251 -4.20 9.96 -3.35
CA GLU A 251 -3.38 9.32 -2.32
C GLU A 251 -3.08 7.86 -2.68
N VAL A 252 -4.09 7.10 -3.12
CA VAL A 252 -3.94 5.72 -3.60
C VAL A 252 -3.01 5.64 -4.81
N ALA A 253 -3.16 6.54 -5.78
CA ALA A 253 -2.32 6.58 -6.96
C ALA A 253 -0.84 6.84 -6.63
N ILE A 254 -0.57 7.80 -5.73
CA ILE A 254 0.78 8.08 -5.23
C ILE A 254 1.35 6.85 -4.51
N GLY A 255 0.57 6.24 -3.60
CA GLY A 255 0.99 5.04 -2.87
C GLY A 255 1.33 3.87 -3.80
N PHE A 256 0.55 3.64 -4.86
CA PHE A 256 0.85 2.59 -5.85
C PHE A 256 2.10 2.89 -6.69
N LEU A 257 2.28 4.14 -7.13
CA LEU A 257 3.50 4.54 -7.85
C LEU A 257 4.75 4.34 -6.97
N LEU A 258 4.66 4.72 -5.69
CA LEU A 258 5.76 4.56 -4.75
C LEU A 258 6.00 3.09 -4.39
N LEU A 259 4.98 2.23 -4.37
CA LEU A 259 5.17 0.78 -4.20
C LEU A 259 6.03 0.20 -5.32
N ILE A 260 5.68 0.48 -6.58
CA ILE A 260 6.39 -0.04 -7.76
C ILE A 260 7.81 0.52 -7.81
N ALA A 261 7.95 1.85 -7.70
CA ALA A 261 9.25 2.50 -7.73
C ALA A 261 10.12 2.08 -6.53
N GLY A 262 9.54 1.96 -5.35
CA GLY A 262 10.24 1.54 -4.13
C GLY A 262 10.78 0.12 -4.22
N ILE A 263 10.01 -0.84 -4.76
CA ILE A 263 10.51 -2.22 -4.98
C ILE A 263 11.69 -2.20 -5.97
N GLN A 264 11.56 -1.48 -7.09
CA GLN A 264 12.64 -1.37 -8.07
C GLN A 264 13.90 -0.76 -7.46
N TRP A 265 13.76 0.33 -6.69
CA TRP A 265 14.89 0.99 -6.03
C TRP A 265 15.57 0.11 -4.98
N LEU A 266 14.79 -0.60 -4.17
CA LEU A 266 15.32 -1.51 -3.15
C LEU A 266 16.06 -2.69 -3.75
N VAL A 267 15.59 -3.22 -4.88
CA VAL A 267 16.24 -4.33 -5.58
C VAL A 267 17.52 -3.89 -6.28
N ALA A 268 17.56 -2.67 -6.83
CA ALA A 268 18.75 -2.08 -7.43
C ALA A 268 19.82 -1.62 -6.41
N THR A 269 19.56 -1.76 -5.10
CA THR A 269 20.52 -1.35 -4.06
C THR A 269 21.46 -2.51 -3.70
N GLU A 270 22.75 -2.35 -3.98
CA GLU A 270 23.78 -3.39 -3.78
C GLU A 270 24.25 -3.51 -2.32
N GLY A 271 24.29 -2.39 -1.59
CA GLY A 271 24.74 -2.34 -0.20
C GLY A 271 23.64 -2.72 0.79
N ILE A 272 23.90 -3.68 1.69
CA ILE A 272 22.93 -4.09 2.71
C ILE A 272 22.55 -2.94 3.65
N SER A 273 23.53 -2.11 4.06
CA SER A 273 23.29 -0.92 4.88
C SER A 273 22.42 0.10 4.15
N ASP A 274 22.69 0.29 2.87
CA ASP A 274 22.00 1.27 2.03
C ASP A 274 20.57 0.80 1.75
N LEU A 275 20.37 -0.50 1.62
CA LEU A 275 19.05 -1.11 1.43
C LEU A 275 18.12 -0.82 2.62
N LEU A 276 18.63 -0.95 3.85
CA LEU A 276 17.87 -0.58 5.05
C LEU A 276 17.59 0.92 5.12
N LEU A 277 18.60 1.76 4.80
CA LEU A 277 18.45 3.21 4.81
C LEU A 277 17.44 3.70 3.76
N ASN A 278 17.49 3.13 2.55
CA ASN A 278 16.56 3.42 1.46
C ASN A 278 15.12 3.01 1.82
N SER A 279 14.94 1.87 2.50
CA SER A 279 13.61 1.46 3.00
C SER A 279 13.03 2.43 4.02
N VAL A 280 13.85 2.90 4.96
CA VAL A 280 13.43 3.90 5.96
C VAL A 280 13.10 5.23 5.26
N ALA A 281 13.90 5.64 4.27
CA ALA A 281 13.63 6.85 3.50
C ALA A 281 12.30 6.77 2.74
N LEU A 282 11.99 5.62 2.13
CA LEU A 282 10.70 5.37 1.47
C LEU A 282 9.53 5.44 2.47
N GLY A 283 9.69 4.87 3.67
CA GLY A 283 8.71 5.00 4.77
C GLY A 283 8.47 6.46 5.16
N TYR A 284 9.54 7.26 5.26
CA TYR A 284 9.44 8.68 5.57
C TYR A 284 8.63 9.48 4.51
N ILE A 285 8.73 9.12 3.22
CA ILE A 285 7.93 9.77 2.17
C ILE A 285 6.43 9.51 2.39
N MET A 286 6.06 8.31 2.84
CA MET A 286 4.66 7.95 3.12
C MET A 286 4.11 8.72 4.33
N ASP A 287 4.90 8.90 5.39
CA ASP A 287 4.47 9.57 6.64
C ASP A 287 4.54 11.12 6.55
N LEU A 288 4.92 11.68 5.39
CA LEU A 288 5.15 13.12 5.22
C LEU A 288 3.88 13.96 5.39
N ASP A 289 2.70 13.43 5.05
CA ASP A 289 1.42 14.12 5.26
C ASP A 289 1.08 14.26 6.74
N GLU A 290 1.42 13.29 7.59
CA GLU A 290 1.25 13.36 9.04
C GLU A 290 2.16 14.42 9.66
N LEU A 291 3.40 14.51 9.17
CA LEU A 291 4.34 15.55 9.61
C LEU A 291 3.85 16.95 9.20
N ILE A 292 3.38 17.12 7.97
CA ILE A 292 2.80 18.38 7.50
C ILE A 292 1.56 18.74 8.31
N TYR A 293 0.71 17.75 8.61
CA TYR A 293 -0.48 17.96 9.43
C TYR A 293 -0.10 18.57 10.77
N CYS A 294 0.86 17.98 11.47
CA CYS A 294 1.28 18.41 12.82
C CYS A 294 1.82 19.84 12.84
N VAL A 295 2.45 20.29 11.75
CA VAL A 295 3.14 21.60 11.72
C VAL A 295 2.27 22.71 11.14
N LEU A 296 1.48 22.43 10.10
CA LEU A 296 0.83 23.47 9.29
C LEU A 296 -0.70 23.51 9.44
N THR A 297 -1.33 22.48 9.99
CA THR A 297 -2.79 22.47 10.13
C THR A 297 -3.23 23.44 11.23
N PRO A 298 -4.25 24.29 11.01
CA PRO A 298 -4.76 25.18 12.04
C PRO A 298 -5.25 24.41 13.27
N THR A 299 -4.89 24.88 14.47
CA THR A 299 -5.25 24.23 15.76
C THR A 299 -6.74 23.94 15.87
N LYS A 300 -7.62 24.80 15.35
CA LYS A 300 -9.08 24.56 15.35
C LYS A 300 -9.48 23.29 14.60
N CYS A 301 -8.84 23.02 13.45
CA CYS A 301 -9.08 21.80 12.70
C CYS A 301 -8.47 20.60 13.42
N CYS A 302 -7.30 20.75 14.05
CA CYS A 302 -6.70 19.69 14.86
C CYS A 302 -7.61 19.29 16.02
N THR A 303 -8.07 20.27 16.80
CA THR A 303 -9.01 20.02 17.92
C THR A 303 -10.30 19.38 17.42
N MET A 304 -10.87 19.86 16.31
CA MET A 304 -12.08 19.28 15.73
C MET A 304 -11.87 17.81 15.32
N LEU A 305 -10.72 17.48 14.73
CA LEU A 305 -10.39 16.11 14.33
C LEU A 305 -10.17 15.19 15.53
N GLN A 306 -9.50 15.69 16.58
CA GLN A 306 -9.22 14.95 17.82
C GLN A 306 -10.48 14.61 18.63
N VAL A 307 -11.48 15.49 18.63
CA VAL A 307 -12.75 15.27 19.36
C VAL A 307 -13.82 14.59 18.52
N MET A 308 -13.48 14.23 17.27
CA MET A 308 -14.45 13.64 16.36
C MET A 308 -14.70 12.17 16.70
N GLU A 309 -15.97 11.78 16.68
CA GLU A 309 -16.34 10.39 16.81
C GLU A 309 -15.90 9.58 15.57
N PRO A 310 -15.40 8.35 15.75
CA PRO A 310 -15.12 7.45 14.64
C PRO A 310 -16.30 7.30 13.67
N LEU A 311 -16.02 7.25 12.36
CA LEU A 311 -17.04 7.08 11.34
C LEU A 311 -17.55 5.63 11.35
N PRO A 312 -18.87 5.39 11.24
CA PRO A 312 -19.39 4.04 11.10
C PRO A 312 -18.97 3.46 9.75
N MET A 313 -18.35 2.28 9.78
CA MET A 313 -18.06 1.48 8.60
C MET A 313 -18.70 0.10 8.77
N HIS A 314 -19.39 -0.42 7.76
CA HIS A 314 -19.96 -1.77 7.84
C HIS A 314 -19.25 -2.65 6.83
N TRP A 315 -18.26 -3.41 7.32
CA TRP A 315 -17.71 -4.51 6.55
C TRP A 315 -18.59 -5.75 6.72
N PRO A 316 -18.90 -6.50 5.64
CA PRO A 316 -19.62 -7.75 5.79
C PRO A 316 -18.75 -8.75 6.56
N ILE A 317 -19.10 -9.06 7.81
CA ILE A 317 -18.34 -9.95 8.71
C ILE A 317 -18.08 -11.33 8.08
N ILE A 318 -18.98 -11.79 7.19
CA ILE A 318 -18.89 -13.10 6.54
C ILE A 318 -17.59 -13.23 5.73
N VAL A 319 -17.09 -12.14 5.15
CA VAL A 319 -15.89 -12.16 4.29
C VAL A 319 -15.00 -10.99 4.66
N PRO A 320 -13.71 -11.20 5.02
CA PRO A 320 -12.78 -10.11 5.31
C PRO A 320 -12.34 -9.41 4.03
N VAL A 321 -13.27 -8.73 3.35
CA VAL A 321 -13.11 -8.12 2.02
C VAL A 321 -11.89 -7.21 2.00
N ARG A 322 -11.70 -6.41 3.05
CA ARG A 322 -10.51 -5.57 3.25
C ARG A 322 -9.21 -6.37 3.11
N ASN A 323 -9.05 -7.43 3.91
CA ASN A 323 -7.85 -8.25 3.90
C ASN A 323 -7.69 -9.00 2.57
N LEU A 324 -8.79 -9.45 1.95
CA LEU A 324 -8.73 -10.10 0.64
C LEU A 324 -8.26 -9.14 -0.47
N VAL A 325 -8.77 -7.91 -0.49
CA VAL A 325 -8.34 -6.88 -1.46
C VAL A 325 -6.86 -6.54 -1.24
N LEU A 326 -6.45 -6.31 0.00
CA LEU A 326 -5.04 -6.02 0.32
C LEU A 326 -4.13 -7.22 -0.01
N THR A 327 -4.58 -8.45 0.23
CA THR A 327 -3.84 -9.67 -0.13
C THR A 327 -3.72 -9.82 -1.65
N PHE A 328 -4.77 -9.48 -2.40
CA PHE A 328 -4.75 -9.51 -3.85
C PHE A 328 -3.77 -8.50 -4.47
N VAL A 329 -3.50 -7.39 -3.78
CA VAL A 329 -2.44 -6.43 -4.17
C VAL A 329 -1.07 -6.90 -3.66
N GLY A 330 -1.00 -7.40 -2.43
CA GLY A 330 0.24 -7.80 -1.77
C GLY A 330 0.95 -8.99 -2.41
N ILE A 331 0.21 -10.06 -2.75
CA ILE A 331 0.81 -11.26 -3.33
C ILE A 331 1.51 -10.97 -4.67
N PRO A 332 0.88 -10.30 -5.66
CA PRO A 332 1.57 -9.91 -6.88
C PRO A 332 2.77 -9.01 -6.64
N SER A 333 2.68 -8.06 -5.70
CA SER A 333 3.80 -7.19 -5.33
C SER A 333 5.00 -7.98 -4.82
N VAL A 334 4.79 -8.93 -3.90
CA VAL A 334 5.87 -9.79 -3.37
C VAL A 334 6.42 -10.72 -4.46
N ALA A 335 5.56 -11.27 -5.32
CA ALA A 335 5.98 -12.10 -6.45
C ALA A 335 6.84 -11.32 -7.45
N VAL A 336 6.47 -10.07 -7.75
CA VAL A 336 7.27 -9.16 -8.60
C VAL A 336 8.61 -8.86 -7.93
N ALA A 337 8.64 -8.57 -6.62
CA ALA A 337 9.89 -8.35 -5.90
C ALA A 337 10.80 -9.58 -5.96
N LEU A 338 10.29 -10.79 -5.70
CA LEU A 338 11.06 -12.03 -5.83
C LEU A 338 11.60 -12.25 -7.25
N PHE A 339 10.78 -11.99 -8.27
CA PHE A 339 11.20 -12.10 -9.66
C PHE A 339 12.35 -11.13 -9.98
N LEU A 340 12.25 -9.87 -9.54
CA LEU A 340 13.29 -8.86 -9.73
C LEU A 340 14.57 -9.22 -8.98
N ILE A 341 14.47 -9.64 -7.70
CA ILE A 341 15.63 -10.08 -6.90
C ILE A 341 16.34 -11.25 -7.58
N ASN A 342 15.60 -12.25 -8.07
CA ASN A 342 16.19 -13.39 -8.75
C ASN A 342 16.86 -12.98 -10.06
N ARG A 343 16.28 -12.02 -10.79
CA ARG A 343 16.90 -11.48 -12.01
C ARG A 343 18.25 -10.81 -11.68
N GLU A 344 18.26 -9.85 -10.75
CA GLU A 344 19.49 -9.15 -10.36
C GLU A 344 20.54 -10.12 -9.80
N LEU A 345 20.13 -11.10 -9.00
CA LEU A 345 21.05 -12.11 -8.46
C LEU A 345 21.75 -12.91 -9.57
N ASN A 346 21.03 -13.27 -10.64
CA ASN A 346 21.66 -13.99 -11.76
C ASN A 346 22.68 -13.10 -12.48
N ASP A 347 22.36 -11.82 -12.70
CA ASP A 347 23.28 -10.87 -13.33
C ASP A 347 24.54 -10.64 -12.47
N LEU A 348 24.38 -10.56 -11.14
CA LEU A 348 25.49 -10.47 -10.19
C LEU A 348 26.38 -11.71 -10.17
N ILE A 349 25.80 -12.91 -10.24
CA ILE A 349 26.60 -14.16 -10.29
C ILE A 349 27.47 -14.17 -11.54
N VAL A 350 26.91 -13.84 -12.71
CA VAL A 350 27.66 -13.77 -13.97
C VAL A 350 28.77 -12.71 -13.88
N LEU A 351 28.50 -11.57 -13.24
CA LEU A 351 29.46 -10.50 -13.03
C LEU A 351 30.64 -10.96 -12.14
N ILE A 352 30.36 -11.63 -11.02
CA ILE A 352 31.39 -12.18 -10.12
C ILE A 352 32.22 -13.25 -10.86
N GLU A 353 31.58 -14.18 -11.57
CA GLU A 353 32.28 -15.22 -12.34
C GLU A 353 33.17 -14.62 -13.44
N THR A 354 32.72 -13.52 -14.06
CA THR A 354 33.50 -12.78 -15.06
C THR A 354 34.72 -12.10 -14.43
N LEU A 355 34.60 -11.55 -13.21
CA LEU A 355 35.70 -10.95 -12.46
C LEU A 355 36.71 -12.00 -11.96
N CYS A 356 36.23 -13.10 -11.36
CA CYS A 356 37.04 -14.07 -10.64
C CYS A 356 36.46 -15.50 -10.79
N PRO A 357 36.77 -16.22 -11.88
CA PRO A 357 36.34 -17.60 -12.08
C PRO A 357 37.04 -18.52 -11.08
N TYR A 358 36.33 -19.57 -10.68
CA TYR A 358 36.77 -20.56 -9.68
C TYR A 358 38.03 -21.38 -10.05
N GLU A 359 38.60 -21.24 -11.25
CA GLU A 359 39.68 -22.11 -11.77
C GLU A 359 41.11 -21.55 -11.59
N LEU A 360 41.38 -20.71 -10.60
CA LEU A 360 42.71 -20.14 -10.34
C LEU A 360 43.55 -20.93 -9.33
#